data_AF-A0A1G6UNJ6-F1
#
_entry.id   AF-A0A1G6UNJ6-F1
#
_cell.length_a   1.000
_cell.length_b   1.000
_cell.length_c   1.000
_cell.angle_alpha   90.00
_cell.angle_beta   90.00
_cell.angle_gamma   90.00
#
_symmetry.space_group_name_H-M   'P 1'
#
loop_
_entity.id
_entity.type
_entity.pdbx_description
1 polymer ?
#
loop_
_entity_poly.entity_id
_entity_poly.type
_entity_poly.pdbx_seq_one_letter_code
_entity_poly.pdbx_strand_id
1 'polypeptide(L)'
;MLDGRADESSWSVADWHPLSHVLVGTPVSDEADFSGRYRLLWREDALYLLAEIRDDVLSDGSADPLLDYWADDALEILIDEDASGGGHKANHSAFAYHIALDGEVVDMGEDGQPLRLIEHVESTWRRSPAAPHSLLWEARIRIYPDPAALTPAADWQPRALKASEIMGFSLAYCDSDAPGERRRLIADVEVEAVDGDRNRLYLDAGVFGRIALLP
;
A
#
# COMPACT_ATOMS: atom_id res chain seq x y z
N MET A 1 -8.45 -15.37 -9.43
CA MET A 1 -9.07 -15.35 -8.10
C MET A 1 -8.14 -14.49 -7.24
N LEU A 2 -8.55 -14.01 -6.07
CA LEU A 2 -7.58 -13.50 -5.11
C LEU A 2 -7.47 -14.60 -4.07
N ASP A 3 -6.36 -15.33 -4.07
CA ASP A 3 -6.18 -16.45 -3.15
C ASP A 3 -4.78 -16.53 -2.55
N GLY A 4 -3.90 -15.59 -2.88
CA GLY A 4 -2.53 -15.46 -2.37
C GLY A 4 -1.57 -16.51 -2.94
N ARG A 5 -1.84 -17.05 -4.14
CA ARG A 5 -0.96 -18.03 -4.81
C ARG A 5 -0.27 -17.52 -6.06
N ALA A 6 -0.81 -16.46 -6.68
CA ALA A 6 -0.26 -15.87 -7.90
C ALA A 6 -0.12 -16.87 -9.07
N ASP A 7 -1.02 -17.84 -9.18
CA ASP A 7 -0.97 -18.88 -10.22
C ASP A 7 -1.74 -18.49 -11.50
N GLU A 8 -2.42 -17.35 -11.49
CA GLU A 8 -3.09 -16.77 -12.65
C GLU A 8 -2.10 -16.35 -13.73
N SER A 9 -2.32 -16.84 -14.95
CA SER A 9 -1.52 -16.47 -16.12
C SER A 9 -1.55 -14.97 -16.43
N SER A 10 -2.59 -14.26 -16.00
CA SER A 10 -2.73 -12.81 -16.20
C SER A 10 -1.56 -12.03 -15.60
N TRP A 11 -0.98 -12.48 -14.49
CA TRP A 11 0.17 -11.81 -13.87
C TRP A 11 1.41 -11.78 -14.76
N SER A 12 1.53 -12.72 -15.71
CA SER A 12 2.70 -12.83 -16.58
C SER A 12 2.84 -11.69 -17.60
N VAL A 13 1.78 -10.90 -17.83
CA VAL A 13 1.82 -9.77 -18.77
C VAL A 13 2.30 -8.46 -18.13
N ALA A 14 2.40 -8.41 -16.79
CA ALA A 14 2.87 -7.26 -16.04
C ALA A 14 4.34 -7.41 -15.64
N ASP A 15 5.07 -6.30 -15.69
CA ASP A 15 6.45 -6.23 -15.23
C ASP A 15 6.52 -6.18 -13.70
N TRP A 16 7.60 -6.74 -13.15
CA TRP A 16 7.89 -6.61 -11.73
C TRP A 16 8.54 -5.25 -11.44
N HIS A 17 8.02 -4.57 -10.44
CA HIS A 17 8.53 -3.31 -9.91
C HIS A 17 9.12 -3.56 -8.50
N PRO A 18 10.37 -3.15 -8.22
CA PRO A 18 11.00 -3.41 -6.93
C PRO A 18 10.49 -2.46 -5.83
N LEU A 19 10.51 -2.93 -4.58
CA LEU A 19 10.48 -2.09 -3.38
C LEU A 19 11.91 -1.97 -2.87
N SER A 20 12.59 -0.90 -3.24
CA SER A 20 14.04 -0.75 -2.97
C SER A 20 14.41 0.54 -2.24
N HIS A 21 13.45 1.45 -2.03
CA HIS A 21 13.73 2.77 -1.46
C HIS A 21 13.33 2.81 0.02
N VAL A 22 14.33 2.70 0.92
CA VAL A 22 14.11 2.84 2.36
C VAL A 22 13.85 4.31 2.70
N LEU A 23 12.61 4.62 3.06
CA LEU A 23 12.15 5.97 3.43
C LEU A 23 12.30 6.22 4.93
N VAL A 24 12.04 5.21 5.75
CA VAL A 24 12.21 5.23 7.22
C VAL A 24 13.12 4.09 7.64
N GLY A 25 13.95 4.34 8.65
CA GLY A 25 14.83 3.32 9.23
C GLY A 25 16.18 3.23 8.55
N THR A 26 16.84 2.09 8.74
CA THR A 26 18.20 1.83 8.21
C THR A 26 18.14 1.05 6.90
N PRO A 27 19.13 1.20 6.00
CA PRO A 27 19.19 0.41 4.79
C PRO A 27 19.07 -1.09 5.06
N VAL A 28 18.35 -1.79 4.19
CA VAL A 28 18.26 -3.26 4.23
C VAL A 28 19.64 -3.82 3.90
N SER A 29 20.18 -4.63 4.81
CA SER A 29 21.52 -5.21 4.67
C SER A 29 21.51 -6.73 4.48
N ASP A 30 20.35 -7.36 4.67
CA ASP A 30 20.10 -8.78 4.48
C ASP A 30 18.77 -8.96 3.74
N GLU A 31 18.75 -9.72 2.65
CA GLU A 31 17.53 -10.01 1.89
C GLU A 31 16.58 -10.94 2.67
N ALA A 32 17.05 -11.60 3.72
CA ALA A 32 16.19 -12.35 4.64
C ALA A 32 15.31 -11.42 5.48
N ASP A 33 15.86 -10.26 5.88
CA ASP A 33 15.22 -9.21 6.68
C ASP A 33 14.22 -8.42 5.82
N PHE A 34 14.58 -8.03 4.59
CA PHE A 34 13.57 -7.56 3.64
C PHE A 34 13.96 -7.78 2.17
N SER A 35 13.00 -8.19 1.36
CA SER A 35 13.02 -7.90 -0.08
C SER A 35 11.58 -7.80 -0.60
N GLY A 36 11.30 -6.88 -1.52
CA GLY A 36 9.95 -6.69 -2.01
C GLY A 36 9.89 -6.35 -3.49
N ARG A 37 8.82 -6.80 -4.15
CA ARG A 37 8.46 -6.41 -5.51
C ARG A 37 6.97 -6.57 -5.75
N TYR A 38 6.45 -5.91 -6.76
CA TYR A 38 5.04 -6.00 -7.12
C TYR A 38 4.76 -5.96 -8.62
N ARG A 39 3.55 -6.37 -8.99
CA ARG A 39 2.95 -6.25 -10.32
C ARG A 39 1.60 -5.57 -10.20
N LEU A 40 1.29 -4.73 -11.18
CA LEU A 40 -0.04 -4.14 -11.33
C LEU A 40 -0.71 -4.61 -12.61
N LEU A 41 -1.99 -4.90 -12.48
CA LEU A 41 -2.94 -5.04 -13.57
C LEU A 41 -4.11 -4.10 -13.30
N TRP A 42 -4.94 -3.87 -14.31
CA TRP A 42 -6.17 -3.13 -14.13
C TRP A 42 -7.29 -3.74 -14.97
N ARG A 43 -8.52 -3.54 -14.53
CA ARG A 43 -9.73 -3.72 -15.33
C ARG A 43 -10.68 -2.57 -15.01
N GLU A 44 -11.78 -2.48 -15.75
CA GLU A 44 -12.77 -1.42 -15.56
C GLU A 44 -13.25 -1.28 -14.10
N ASP A 45 -13.22 -2.34 -13.29
CA ASP A 45 -13.73 -2.32 -11.93
C ASP A 45 -12.70 -1.97 -10.84
N ALA A 46 -11.40 -2.15 -11.09
CA ALA A 46 -10.35 -2.04 -10.05
C ALA A 46 -8.93 -2.11 -10.62
N LEU A 47 -7.97 -1.66 -9.80
CA LEU A 47 -6.57 -2.09 -9.91
C LEU A 47 -6.41 -3.45 -9.22
N TYR A 48 -5.50 -4.27 -9.74
CA TYR A 48 -5.15 -5.57 -9.18
C TYR A 48 -3.66 -5.57 -8.90
N LEU A 49 -3.30 -5.85 -7.67
CA LEU A 49 -1.94 -5.86 -7.17
C LEU A 49 -1.54 -7.29 -6.80
N LEU A 50 -0.34 -7.69 -7.23
CA LEU A 50 0.37 -8.83 -6.70
C LEU A 50 1.67 -8.33 -6.09
N ALA A 51 1.87 -8.51 -4.78
CA ALA A 51 3.13 -8.20 -4.12
C ALA A 51 3.79 -9.47 -3.57
N GLU A 52 5.09 -9.59 -3.79
CA GLU A 52 5.94 -10.63 -3.23
C GLU A 52 6.90 -9.96 -2.25
N ILE A 53 6.77 -10.31 -0.97
CA ILE A 53 7.58 -9.77 0.13
C ILE A 53 8.34 -10.92 0.78
N ARG A 54 9.58 -10.67 1.17
CA ARG A 54 10.36 -11.53 2.04
C ARG A 54 10.65 -10.77 3.32
N ASP A 55 10.42 -11.44 4.44
CA ASP A 55 10.47 -10.84 5.77
C ASP A 55 10.77 -11.93 6.81
N ASP A 56 11.71 -11.72 7.72
CA ASP A 56 12.10 -12.72 8.72
C ASP A 56 11.24 -12.70 9.99
N VAL A 57 10.58 -11.60 10.30
CA VAL A 57 9.70 -11.44 11.46
C VAL A 57 8.37 -10.86 11.01
N LEU A 58 7.27 -11.45 11.48
CA LEU A 58 5.94 -10.90 11.22
C LEU A 58 5.31 -10.46 12.54
N SER A 59 5.02 -9.17 12.66
CA SER A 59 4.50 -8.48 13.83
C SER A 59 3.20 -7.77 13.53
N ASP A 60 2.17 -8.11 14.30
CA ASP A 60 0.88 -7.44 14.37
C ASP A 60 0.53 -7.35 15.86
N GLY A 61 0.68 -6.15 16.42
CA GLY A 61 0.79 -5.93 17.86
C GLY A 61 -0.55 -5.74 18.56
N SER A 62 -1.62 -5.42 17.81
CA SER A 62 -2.91 -5.01 18.34
C SER A 62 -4.06 -5.69 17.61
N ALA A 63 -5.02 -6.25 18.36
CA ALA A 63 -6.27 -6.73 17.79
C ALA A 63 -7.27 -5.59 17.44
N ASP A 64 -7.00 -4.36 17.90
CA ASP A 64 -7.74 -3.18 17.45
C ASP A 64 -7.04 -2.62 16.21
N PRO A 65 -7.64 -2.70 15.02
CA PRO A 65 -6.98 -2.30 13.77
C PRO A 65 -6.76 -0.80 13.66
N LEU A 66 -7.39 0.00 14.54
CA LEU A 66 -7.26 1.46 14.53
C LEU A 66 -6.07 1.94 15.38
N LEU A 67 -5.45 1.06 16.16
CA LEU A 67 -4.36 1.40 17.07
C LEU A 67 -3.01 1.07 16.42
N ASP A 68 -2.17 2.09 16.24
CA ASP A 68 -0.76 1.96 15.80
C ASP A 68 -0.53 1.07 14.56
N TYR A 69 -1.53 0.92 13.69
CA TYR A 69 -1.52 0.07 12.49
C TYR A 69 -0.38 0.37 11.50
N TRP A 70 0.14 1.60 11.53
CA TRP A 70 1.29 2.02 10.72
C TRP A 70 2.63 1.53 11.29
N ALA A 71 2.63 0.98 12.52
CA ALA A 71 3.80 0.49 13.24
C ALA A 71 4.02 -1.03 13.13
N ASP A 72 3.00 -1.75 12.66
CA ASP A 72 3.00 -3.20 12.44
C ASP A 72 3.37 -3.52 10.99
N ASP A 73 3.54 -4.81 10.68
CA ASP A 73 3.74 -5.25 9.30
C ASP A 73 2.48 -5.01 8.47
N ALA A 74 2.63 -4.17 7.45
CA ALA A 74 1.52 -3.77 6.61
C ALA A 74 1.98 -3.46 5.20
N LEU A 75 1.14 -3.84 4.23
CA LEU A 75 1.25 -3.34 2.87
C LEU A 75 0.59 -1.95 2.81
N GLU A 76 1.35 -0.92 2.45
CA GLU A 76 0.82 0.44 2.29
C GLU A 76 0.60 0.73 0.80
N ILE A 77 -0.66 0.84 0.38
CA ILE A 77 -1.06 1.17 -1.00
C ILE A 77 -1.53 2.61 -1.05
N LEU A 78 -0.83 3.43 -1.84
CA LEU A 78 -1.15 4.85 -1.97
C LEU A 78 -1.70 5.16 -3.36
N ILE A 79 -2.85 5.84 -3.40
CA ILE A 79 -3.57 6.16 -4.63
C ILE A 79 -3.94 7.64 -4.65
N ASP A 80 -3.44 8.34 -5.66
CA ASP A 80 -3.91 9.65 -6.10
C ASP A 80 -4.63 9.46 -7.43
N GLU A 81 -5.96 9.54 -7.40
CA GLU A 81 -6.81 9.06 -8.49
C GLU A 81 -6.59 9.81 -9.81
N ASP A 82 -6.37 11.13 -9.75
CA ASP A 82 -6.23 12.00 -10.92
C ASP A 82 -4.78 12.46 -11.16
N ALA A 83 -3.84 11.93 -10.36
CA ALA A 83 -2.42 12.29 -10.39
C ALA A 83 -2.18 13.79 -10.18
N SER A 84 -3.05 14.45 -9.41
CA SER A 84 -2.99 15.88 -9.10
C SER A 84 -1.87 16.24 -8.11
N GLY A 85 -1.40 15.27 -7.32
CA GLY A 85 -0.44 15.42 -6.25
C GLY A 85 -1.01 16.20 -5.06
N GLY A 86 -0.14 16.94 -4.36
CA GLY A 86 -0.58 17.83 -3.28
C GLY A 86 -0.72 17.16 -1.92
N GLY A 87 -1.12 17.95 -0.93
CA GLY A 87 -0.96 17.63 0.49
C GLY A 87 -1.93 16.59 1.04
N HIS A 88 -1.64 15.32 0.84
CA HIS A 88 -2.43 14.17 1.29
C HIS A 88 -2.95 14.29 2.75
N LYS A 89 -2.11 14.65 3.73
CA LYS A 89 -2.55 14.77 5.13
C LYS A 89 -3.50 15.95 5.40
N ALA A 90 -3.44 17.02 4.61
CA ALA A 90 -4.11 18.29 4.91
C ALA A 90 -5.31 18.58 4.01
N ASN A 91 -5.33 18.05 2.79
CA ASN A 91 -6.41 18.23 1.82
C ASN A 91 -6.92 16.91 1.23
N HIS A 92 -6.42 15.77 1.72
CA HIS A 92 -6.88 14.43 1.34
C HIS A 92 -6.96 14.26 -0.18
N SER A 93 -5.90 14.62 -0.90
CA SER A 93 -5.81 14.41 -2.35
C SER A 93 -5.50 12.95 -2.75
N ALA A 94 -5.15 12.10 -1.79
CA ALA A 94 -4.89 10.69 -1.98
C ALA A 94 -5.47 9.83 -0.84
N PHE A 95 -5.43 8.52 -1.02
CA PHE A 95 -5.56 7.52 0.03
C PHE A 95 -4.20 6.89 0.33
N ALA A 96 -3.94 6.50 1.58
CA ALA A 96 -2.86 5.58 1.99
C ALA A 96 -3.40 4.40 2.79
N TYR A 97 -3.87 3.39 2.07
CA TYR A 97 -4.41 2.17 2.66
C TYR A 97 -3.29 1.35 3.29
N HIS A 98 -3.32 1.19 4.61
CA HIS A 98 -2.51 0.23 5.34
C HIS A 98 -3.28 -1.08 5.45
N ILE A 99 -2.75 -2.14 4.87
CA ILE A 99 -3.34 -3.47 4.87
C ILE A 99 -2.54 -4.33 5.84
N ALA A 100 -3.11 -4.57 7.01
CA ALA A 100 -2.48 -5.34 8.08
C ALA A 100 -2.48 -6.86 7.79
N LEU A 101 -1.70 -7.62 8.56
CA LEU A 101 -1.60 -9.08 8.43
C LEU A 101 -2.94 -9.80 8.66
N ASP A 102 -3.84 -9.24 9.45
CA ASP A 102 -5.20 -9.78 9.64
C ASP A 102 -6.19 -9.42 8.51
N GLY A 103 -5.74 -8.63 7.52
CA GLY A 103 -6.53 -8.19 6.36
C GLY A 103 -7.34 -6.92 6.60
N GLU A 104 -7.20 -6.29 7.77
CA GLU A 104 -7.81 -5.00 8.03
C GLU A 104 -7.17 -3.90 7.18
N VAL A 105 -8.00 -2.96 6.73
CA VAL A 105 -7.58 -1.85 5.85
C VAL A 105 -7.89 -0.55 6.55
N VAL A 106 -6.87 0.25 6.80
CA VAL A 106 -6.99 1.51 7.56
C VAL A 106 -6.29 2.65 6.83
N ASP A 107 -6.90 3.83 6.90
CA ASP A 107 -6.29 5.09 6.50
C ASP A 107 -6.66 6.18 7.52
N MET A 108 -6.02 7.33 7.45
CA MET A 108 -6.31 8.48 8.30
C MET A 108 -7.41 9.35 7.70
N GLY A 109 -8.51 9.55 8.44
CA GLY A 109 -9.57 10.48 8.09
C GLY A 109 -9.17 11.95 8.26
N GLU A 110 -10.04 12.85 7.78
CA GLU A 110 -9.79 14.30 7.80
C GLU A 110 -9.69 14.91 9.20
N ASP A 111 -10.36 14.29 10.16
CA ASP A 111 -10.31 14.68 11.57
C ASP A 111 -9.04 14.14 12.28
N GLY A 112 -8.14 13.48 11.54
CA GLY A 112 -6.97 12.83 12.05
C GLY A 112 -7.29 11.58 12.89
N GLN A 113 -8.49 11.00 12.71
CA GLN A 113 -8.85 9.71 13.30
C GLN A 113 -8.71 8.61 12.26
N PRO A 114 -8.24 7.41 12.67
CA PRO A 114 -8.16 6.26 11.77
C PRO A 114 -9.55 5.79 11.34
N LEU A 115 -9.69 5.47 10.05
CA LEU A 115 -10.90 4.97 9.42
C LEU A 115 -10.65 3.57 8.88
N ARG A 116 -11.55 2.65 9.20
CA ARG A 116 -11.55 1.30 8.67
C ARG A 116 -12.21 1.28 7.28
N LEU A 117 -11.46 0.91 6.25
CA LEU A 117 -11.83 0.99 4.83
C LEU A 117 -11.74 -0.37 4.12
N ILE A 118 -12.04 -1.46 4.83
CA ILE A 118 -11.92 -2.84 4.32
C ILE A 118 -12.70 -3.12 3.02
N GLU A 119 -13.73 -2.31 2.71
CA GLU A 119 -14.48 -2.43 1.46
C GLU A 119 -13.75 -1.83 0.24
N HIS A 120 -12.76 -0.96 0.46
CA HIS A 120 -12.00 -0.31 -0.60
C HIS A 120 -10.97 -1.26 -1.22
N VAL A 121 -10.33 -2.08 -0.39
CA VAL A 121 -9.30 -3.03 -0.81
C VAL A 121 -9.67 -4.42 -0.33
N GLU A 122 -10.04 -5.29 -1.28
CA GLU A 122 -10.19 -6.72 -1.02
C GLU A 122 -8.82 -7.37 -1.17
N SER A 123 -8.25 -7.91 -0.10
CA SER A 123 -6.92 -8.51 -0.12
C SER A 123 -6.92 -9.95 0.42
N THR A 124 -5.94 -10.73 0.00
CA THR A 124 -5.61 -12.04 0.57
C THR A 124 -4.12 -12.26 0.44
N TRP A 125 -3.51 -12.87 1.44
CA TRP A 125 -2.10 -13.22 1.38
C TRP A 125 -1.82 -14.60 1.96
N ARG A 126 -0.66 -15.15 1.59
CA ARG A 126 -0.12 -16.38 2.16
C ARG A 126 1.35 -16.21 2.46
N ARG A 127 1.88 -17.03 3.36
CA ARG A 127 3.32 -17.14 3.63
C ARG A 127 3.86 -18.54 3.52
N SER A 128 5.17 -18.64 3.30
CA SER A 128 5.92 -19.85 3.58
C SER A 128 5.89 -20.19 5.09
N PRO A 129 5.96 -21.49 5.45
CA PRO A 129 5.78 -21.93 6.84
C PRO A 129 7.00 -21.68 7.74
N ALA A 130 8.15 -21.31 7.19
CA ALA A 130 9.40 -21.11 7.93
C ALA A 130 10.03 -19.78 7.57
N ALA A 131 10.62 -19.13 8.56
CA ALA A 131 11.38 -17.89 8.37
C ALA A 131 12.69 -18.15 7.60
N PRO A 132 13.15 -17.19 6.77
CA PRO A 132 12.45 -15.96 6.41
C PRO A 132 11.20 -16.26 5.56
N HIS A 133 10.11 -15.62 5.91
CA HIS A 133 8.80 -15.81 5.31
C HIS A 133 8.79 -15.21 3.91
N SER A 134 8.27 -15.96 2.93
CA SER A 134 7.91 -15.41 1.62
C SER A 134 6.41 -15.20 1.61
N LEU A 135 5.99 -13.95 1.55
CA LEU A 135 4.60 -13.52 1.53
C LEU A 135 4.20 -13.23 0.08
N LEU A 136 3.04 -13.76 -0.32
CA LEU A 136 2.38 -13.41 -1.58
C LEU A 136 1.06 -12.76 -1.24
N TRP A 137 0.96 -11.47 -1.56
CA TRP A 137 -0.24 -10.66 -1.41
C TRP A 137 -0.92 -10.50 -2.76
N GLU A 138 -2.24 -10.71 -2.79
CA GLU A 138 -3.08 -10.31 -3.92
C GLU A 138 -4.15 -9.36 -3.40
N ALA A 139 -4.31 -8.22 -4.08
CA ALA A 139 -5.31 -7.23 -3.72
C ALA A 139 -6.07 -6.73 -4.94
N ARG A 140 -7.36 -6.47 -4.75
CA ARG A 140 -8.23 -5.73 -5.67
C ARG A 140 -8.58 -4.40 -5.02
N ILE A 141 -8.14 -3.32 -5.65
CA ILE A 141 -8.21 -1.96 -5.14
C ILE A 141 -9.27 -1.23 -5.96
N ARG A 142 -10.42 -0.97 -5.33
CA ARG A 142 -11.45 -0.12 -5.94
C ARG A 142 -11.00 1.33 -5.91
N ILE A 143 -11.29 2.07 -6.97
CA ILE A 143 -10.87 3.47 -7.10
C ILE A 143 -12.04 4.37 -6.76
N TYR A 144 -11.81 5.28 -5.82
CA TYR A 144 -12.81 6.24 -5.35
C TYR A 144 -12.38 7.65 -5.76
N PRO A 145 -13.32 8.46 -6.26
CA PRO A 145 -13.06 9.87 -6.49
C PRO A 145 -12.94 10.59 -5.13
N ASP A 146 -12.06 11.59 -5.06
CA ASP A 146 -11.94 12.60 -4.01
C ASP A 146 -11.97 12.09 -2.55
N PRO A 147 -10.79 11.87 -1.94
CA PRO A 147 -10.70 11.52 -0.52
C PRO A 147 -11.09 12.67 0.42
N ALA A 148 -11.28 13.92 -0.04
CA ALA A 148 -11.73 15.04 0.81
C ALA A 148 -13.19 14.89 1.31
N ALA A 149 -13.86 13.79 0.97
CA ALA A 149 -15.14 13.40 1.56
C ALA A 149 -15.00 12.35 2.69
N LEU A 150 -13.77 11.95 3.07
CA LEU A 150 -13.38 10.84 3.99
C LEU A 150 -14.00 11.00 5.37
N THR A 151 -15.28 10.70 5.44
CA THR A 151 -16.09 10.75 6.65
C THR A 151 -16.57 9.35 7.01
N PRO A 152 -16.65 9.01 8.32
CA PRO A 152 -17.06 7.68 8.80
C PRO A 152 -18.44 7.19 8.34
N ALA A 153 -19.27 8.06 7.76
CA ALA A 153 -20.66 7.78 7.38
C ALA A 153 -20.95 7.99 5.89
N ALA A 154 -19.93 8.22 5.06
CA ALA A 154 -20.11 8.40 3.64
C ALA A 154 -20.39 7.07 2.93
N ASP A 155 -21.32 7.10 1.97
CA ASP A 155 -21.58 5.99 1.04
C ASP A 155 -20.64 6.16 -0.16
N TRP A 156 -19.46 5.53 -0.06
CA TRP A 156 -18.41 5.62 -1.05
C TRP A 156 -18.73 4.77 -2.26
N GLN A 157 -18.83 5.41 -3.42
CA GLN A 157 -19.11 4.72 -4.66
C GLN A 157 -17.84 4.66 -5.52
N PRO A 158 -17.32 3.46 -5.81
CA PRO A 158 -16.15 3.32 -6.65
C PRO A 158 -16.48 3.75 -8.09
N ARG A 159 -15.52 4.34 -8.78
CA ARG A 159 -15.65 4.67 -10.20
C ARG A 159 -15.04 3.58 -11.07
N ALA A 160 -15.58 3.47 -12.29
CA ALA A 160 -15.00 2.64 -13.32
C ALA A 160 -13.70 3.25 -13.86
N LEU A 161 -12.66 2.43 -14.03
CA LEU A 161 -11.38 2.78 -14.65
C LEU A 161 -11.47 2.76 -16.18
N LYS A 162 -10.67 3.60 -16.83
CA LYS A 162 -10.62 3.68 -18.29
C LYS A 162 -9.18 3.61 -18.79
N ALA A 163 -9.04 3.04 -19.98
CA ALA A 163 -7.76 3.03 -20.66
C ALA A 163 -7.24 4.46 -20.88
N SER A 164 -5.92 4.62 -20.80
CA SER A 164 -5.16 5.87 -20.88
C SER A 164 -5.34 6.84 -19.71
N GLU A 165 -6.05 6.46 -18.64
CA GLU A 165 -6.02 7.22 -17.40
C GLU A 165 -4.60 7.19 -16.79
N ILE A 166 -4.23 8.30 -16.15
CA ILE A 166 -2.98 8.43 -15.40
C ILE A 166 -3.37 8.64 -13.94
N MET A 167 -2.74 7.87 -13.06
CA MET A 167 -2.98 7.94 -11.62
C MET A 167 -1.63 8.07 -10.91
N GLY A 168 -1.62 8.76 -9.77
CA GLY A 168 -0.52 8.68 -8.82
C GLY A 168 -0.61 7.36 -8.06
N PHE A 169 0.51 6.65 -7.96
CA PHE A 169 0.58 5.35 -7.28
C PHE A 169 1.92 5.22 -6.56
N SER A 170 1.87 4.68 -5.35
CA SER A 170 3.04 4.13 -4.69
C SER A 170 2.65 2.88 -3.92
N LEU A 171 3.60 1.95 -3.82
CA LEU A 171 3.52 0.82 -2.92
C LEU A 171 4.66 0.90 -1.93
N ALA A 172 4.35 0.71 -0.66
CA ALA A 172 5.34 0.54 0.39
C ALA A 172 5.01 -0.65 1.29
N TYR A 173 6.00 -1.07 2.06
CA TYR A 173 5.85 -2.06 3.11
C TYR A 173 6.38 -1.47 4.42
N CYS A 174 5.54 -1.48 5.45
CA CYS A 174 5.95 -1.27 6.83
C CYS A 174 6.53 -2.60 7.32
N ASP A 175 7.81 -2.57 7.70
CA ASP A 175 8.58 -3.71 8.21
C ASP A 175 8.75 -3.55 9.73
N SER A 176 8.25 -4.53 10.49
CA SER A 176 8.12 -4.51 11.94
C SER A 176 8.63 -5.79 12.60
N ASP A 177 9.71 -5.69 13.38
CA ASP A 177 10.24 -6.84 14.13
C ASP A 177 9.61 -7.01 15.51
N ALA A 178 8.82 -6.03 15.96
CA ALA A 178 8.27 -5.99 17.30
C ALA A 178 7.01 -5.13 17.35
N PRO A 179 6.03 -5.50 18.19
CA PRO A 179 4.81 -4.71 18.36
C PRO A 179 5.07 -3.24 18.65
N GLY A 180 4.46 -2.36 17.85
CA GLY A 180 4.58 -0.91 18.01
C GLY A 180 5.89 -0.31 17.51
N GLU A 181 6.72 -1.05 16.77
CA GLU A 181 7.96 -0.56 16.17
C GLU A 181 7.95 -0.73 14.64
N ARG A 182 7.67 0.34 13.89
CA ARG A 182 8.02 0.36 12.46
C ARG A 182 9.53 0.51 12.33
N ARG A 183 10.22 -0.61 12.17
CA ARG A 183 11.67 -0.65 11.95
C ARG A 183 12.02 0.05 10.63
N ARG A 184 11.24 -0.21 9.58
CA ARG A 184 11.44 0.41 8.26
C ARG A 184 10.14 0.70 7.52
N LEU A 185 10.24 1.66 6.61
CA LEU A 185 9.27 1.85 5.52
C LEU A 185 10.05 1.76 4.22
N ILE A 186 9.74 0.78 3.38
CA ILE A 186 10.41 0.56 2.09
C ILE A 186 9.39 0.72 0.96
N ALA A 187 9.67 1.63 0.03
CA ALA A 187 8.77 1.99 -1.05
C ALA A 187 9.34 1.65 -2.44
N ASP A 188 8.45 1.72 -3.43
CA ASP A 188 8.78 1.61 -4.85
C ASP A 188 9.38 2.88 -5.45
N VAL A 189 9.11 4.03 -4.82
CA VAL A 189 9.59 5.33 -5.27
C VAL A 189 10.66 5.91 -4.35
N GLU A 190 11.63 6.59 -4.97
CA GLU A 190 12.54 7.43 -4.23
C GLU A 190 11.85 8.75 -3.84
N VAL A 191 11.97 9.11 -2.57
CA VAL A 191 11.41 10.35 -2.04
C VAL A 191 12.54 11.25 -1.57
N GLU A 192 12.60 12.46 -2.11
CA GLU A 192 13.54 13.49 -1.65
C GLU A 192 13.21 13.92 -0.22
N ALA A 193 14.25 14.08 0.60
CA ALA A 193 14.09 14.48 1.98
C ALA A 193 13.68 15.95 2.08
N VAL A 194 12.64 16.24 2.86
CA VAL A 194 12.29 17.61 3.28
C VAL A 194 12.68 17.74 4.75
N ASP A 195 13.61 18.66 5.05
CA ASP A 195 14.18 18.84 6.40
C ASP A 195 14.77 17.55 7.01
N GLY A 196 15.29 16.67 6.16
CA GLY A 196 15.87 15.38 6.56
C GLY A 196 14.86 14.24 6.67
N ASP A 197 13.57 14.51 6.47
CA ASP A 197 12.51 13.50 6.52
C ASP A 197 12.12 13.03 5.11
N ARG A 198 12.22 11.71 4.88
CA ARG A 198 11.80 11.04 3.64
C ARG A 198 10.45 10.33 3.79
N ASN A 199 9.86 10.29 4.98
CA ASN A 199 8.54 9.74 5.23
C ASN A 199 7.45 10.70 4.72
N ARG A 200 7.37 10.88 3.41
CA ARG A 200 6.50 11.90 2.78
C ARG A 200 5.27 11.31 2.10
N LEU A 201 5.22 10.00 1.89
CA LEU A 201 4.13 9.32 1.20
C LEU A 201 2.74 9.62 1.82
N TYR A 202 2.64 9.55 3.14
CA TYR A 202 1.41 9.90 3.84
C TYR A 202 1.12 11.42 3.92
N LEU A 203 2.05 12.29 3.48
CA LEU A 203 1.96 13.74 3.61
C LEU A 203 1.65 14.45 2.29
N ASP A 204 2.20 13.96 1.17
CA ASP A 204 2.18 14.64 -0.12
C ASP A 204 2.12 13.62 -1.26
N ALA A 205 0.98 13.57 -1.95
CA ALA A 205 0.77 12.71 -3.10
C ALA A 205 1.65 13.09 -4.31
N GLY A 206 2.22 14.30 -4.31
CA GLY A 206 3.13 14.76 -5.35
C GLY A 206 4.44 13.98 -5.43
N VAL A 207 4.78 13.18 -4.40
CA VAL A 207 5.97 12.32 -4.39
C VAL A 207 5.68 10.90 -4.90
N PHE A 208 4.44 10.59 -5.27
CA PHE A 208 4.08 9.27 -5.80
C PHE A 208 4.66 9.08 -7.21
N GLY A 209 4.77 7.80 -7.59
CA GLY A 209 4.97 7.42 -8.97
C GLY A 209 3.73 7.72 -9.80
N ARG A 210 3.83 7.54 -11.12
CA ARG A 210 2.68 7.65 -12.02
C ARG A 210 2.50 6.36 -12.80
N ILE A 211 1.30 5.83 -12.78
CA ILE A 211 0.90 4.69 -13.59
C ILE A 211 -0.03 5.15 -14.71
N ALA A 212 0.05 4.48 -15.86
CA ALA A 212 -0.85 4.69 -16.99
C ALA A 212 -1.61 3.39 -17.28
N LEU A 213 -2.93 3.48 -17.38
CA LEU A 213 -3.78 2.31 -17.63
C LEU A 213 -3.73 1.94 -19.10
N LEU A 214 -2.95 0.92 -19.46
CA LEU A 214 -2.74 0.53 -20.86
C LEU A 214 -4.02 -0.11 -21.47
N PRO A 215 -4.31 0.08 -22.78
CA PRO A 215 -5.49 -0.47 -23.44
C PRO A 215 -5.62 -2.00 -23.41
#